data_AF-A0A928Z0S6-F1
#
_entry.id   AF-A0A928Z0S6-F1
#
_cell.length_a   1.000
_cell.length_b   1.000
_cell.length_c   1.000
_cell.angle_alpha   90.00
_cell.angle_beta   90.00
_cell.angle_gamma   90.00
#
_symmetry.space_group_name_H-M   'P 1'
#
loop_
_entity.id
_entity.type
_entity.pdbx_description
1 polymer ?
#
loop_
_entity_poly.entity_id
_entity_poly.type
_entity_poly.pdbx_seq_one_letter_code
_entity_poly.pdbx_strand_id
1 'polypeptide(L)'
;MVYSWSDIFVAFSRIRLFSPYFSYTRFNHNPIFLLDSLGLGVFAVVGVEKAIMHDSWWLWIAITGMMNAVGGGMIRDALLGEIPSVLRREIYATSALLGALLYYAAMHWFPSSVCAAIAIMITLITRIVSYKHAFNLPFKSLQAHERSQLDSIH
;
A
#
# COMPACT_ATOMS: atom_id res chain seq x y z
N MET A 1 -27.77 19.19 12.40
CA MET A 1 -27.17 18.00 13.06
C MET A 1 -25.68 18.07 12.80
N VAL A 2 -24.85 17.98 13.83
CA VAL A 2 -23.40 18.25 13.72
C VAL A 2 -22.65 16.92 13.80
N TYR A 3 -21.78 16.65 12.82
CA TYR A 3 -20.85 15.52 12.87
C TYR A 3 -19.85 15.75 14.00
N SER A 4 -19.68 14.77 14.89
CA SER A 4 -18.79 14.92 16.02
C SER A 4 -17.37 14.55 15.64
N TRP A 5 -16.39 15.32 16.11
CA TRP A 5 -14.97 15.01 15.88
C TRP A 5 -14.56 13.61 16.40
N SER A 6 -15.33 13.04 17.35
CA SER A 6 -15.20 11.64 17.79
C SER A 6 -15.30 10.62 16.65
N ASP A 7 -16.12 10.90 15.65
CA ASP A 7 -16.57 9.89 14.68
C ASP A 7 -15.43 9.54 13.71
N ILE A 8 -14.55 10.51 13.46
CA ILE A 8 -13.28 10.35 12.73
C ILE A 8 -12.35 9.40 13.50
N PHE A 9 -12.18 9.59 14.82
CA PHE A 9 -11.35 8.70 15.65
C PHE A 9 -11.92 7.27 15.73
N VAL A 10 -13.26 7.11 15.72
CA VAL A 10 -13.91 5.79 15.68
C VAL A 10 -13.79 5.13 14.30
N ALA A 11 -13.77 5.89 13.20
CA ALA A 11 -13.45 5.35 11.88
C ALA A 11 -12.01 4.81 11.81
N PHE A 12 -11.04 5.57 12.35
CA PHE A 12 -9.64 5.15 12.44
C PHE A 12 -9.44 3.89 13.31
N SER A 13 -10.21 3.71 14.39
CA SER A 13 -10.05 2.53 15.25
C SER A 13 -10.60 1.24 14.61
N ARG A 14 -11.65 1.34 13.79
CA ARG A 14 -12.29 0.18 13.12
C ARG A 14 -11.51 -0.38 11.93
N ILE A 15 -10.73 0.45 11.25
CA ILE A 15 -9.86 0.04 10.11
C ILE A 15 -8.82 -1.04 10.50
N ARG A 16 -8.55 -1.24 11.79
CA ARG A 16 -7.51 -2.16 12.30
C ARG A 16 -7.89 -3.65 12.31
N LEU A 17 -9.12 -4.02 11.91
CA LEU A 17 -9.65 -5.38 12.10
C LEU A 17 -9.97 -6.17 10.81
N PHE A 18 -9.69 -5.63 9.61
CA PHE A 18 -10.07 -6.29 8.35
C PHE A 18 -9.00 -6.14 7.24
N SER A 19 -7.97 -6.99 7.29
CA SER A 19 -6.99 -7.25 6.21
C SER A 19 -6.22 -8.55 6.55
N PRO A 20 -6.72 -9.74 6.15
CA PRO A 20 -6.15 -11.02 6.55
C PRO A 20 -5.26 -11.66 5.46
N TYR A 21 -4.05 -12.07 5.84
CA TYR A 21 -3.05 -12.83 5.03
C TYR A 21 -2.43 -12.03 3.85
N PHE A 22 -1.10 -11.97 3.65
CA PHE A 22 -0.23 -13.10 3.28
C PHE A 22 1.27 -12.67 3.18
N SER A 23 2.19 -13.65 3.14
CA SER A 23 3.63 -13.56 2.77
C SER A 23 4.58 -12.63 3.57
N TYR A 24 5.28 -13.24 4.54
CA TYR A 24 6.31 -12.62 5.39
C TYR A 24 7.73 -13.13 5.02
N THR A 25 8.46 -12.47 4.12
CA THR A 25 9.84 -12.89 3.74
C THR A 25 10.82 -11.72 3.50
N ARG A 26 11.99 -11.82 4.15
CA ARG A 26 13.24 -11.01 3.99
C ARG A 26 13.26 -9.54 4.45
N PHE A 27 13.23 -9.32 5.78
CA PHE A 27 13.79 -8.09 6.37
C PHE A 27 15.33 -8.22 6.45
N ASN A 28 16.00 -8.22 5.30
CA ASN A 28 17.47 -8.16 5.23
C ASN A 28 17.89 -7.24 4.10
N HIS A 29 18.36 -6.03 4.45
CA HIS A 29 19.08 -5.07 3.60
C HIS A 29 18.69 -5.09 2.10
N ASN A 30 17.39 -5.00 1.79
CA ASN A 30 16.87 -5.06 0.43
C ASN A 30 16.72 -3.63 -0.12
N PRO A 31 17.70 -3.05 -0.84
CA PRO A 31 17.54 -1.74 -1.45
C PRO A 31 16.36 -1.73 -2.43
N ILE A 32 16.08 -2.87 -3.07
CA ILE A 32 14.93 -3.09 -3.96
C ILE A 32 13.61 -2.70 -3.27
N PHE A 33 13.41 -3.00 -1.98
CA PHE A 33 12.17 -2.66 -1.26
C PHE A 33 12.05 -1.15 -0.94
N LEU A 34 13.18 -0.49 -0.65
CA LEU A 34 13.21 0.94 -0.39
C LEU A 34 13.02 1.73 -1.69
N LEU A 35 13.70 1.32 -2.77
CA LEU A 35 13.54 1.89 -4.11
C LEU A 35 12.14 1.65 -4.69
N ASP A 36 11.56 0.47 -4.45
CA ASP A 36 10.15 0.16 -4.69
C ASP A 36 9.22 1.16 -3.97
N SER A 37 9.37 1.30 -2.66
CA SER A 37 8.46 2.11 -1.84
C SER A 37 8.61 3.62 -2.11
N LEU A 38 9.82 4.09 -2.46
CA LEU A 38 10.07 5.45 -2.96
C LEU A 38 9.44 5.66 -4.34
N GLY A 39 9.71 4.75 -5.30
CA GLY A 39 9.17 4.82 -6.65
C GLY A 39 7.64 4.79 -6.68
N LEU A 40 7.02 3.98 -5.81
CA LEU A 40 5.57 3.92 -5.62
C LEU A 40 5.01 5.29 -5.20
N GLY A 41 5.65 5.97 -4.25
CA GLY A 41 5.26 7.33 -3.84
C GLY A 41 5.45 8.37 -4.96
N VAL A 42 6.60 8.34 -5.65
CA VAL A 42 6.92 9.28 -6.74
C VAL A 42 5.94 9.13 -7.91
N PHE A 43 5.67 7.90 -8.34
CA PHE A 43 4.72 7.63 -9.42
C PHE A 43 3.27 7.94 -9.00
N ALA A 44 2.91 7.82 -7.72
CA ALA A 44 1.59 8.24 -7.23
C ALA A 44 1.41 9.77 -7.36
N VAL A 45 2.42 10.55 -6.94
CA VAL A 45 2.46 12.01 -7.11
C VAL A 45 2.34 12.39 -8.59
N VAL A 46 3.21 11.86 -9.45
CA VAL A 46 3.20 12.18 -10.90
C VAL A 46 1.88 11.81 -11.57
N GLY A 47 1.25 10.69 -11.17
CA GLY A 47 -0.07 10.30 -11.69
C GLY A 47 -1.19 11.24 -11.26
N VAL A 48 -1.15 11.76 -10.02
CA VAL A 48 -2.08 12.80 -9.55
C VAL A 48 -1.87 14.11 -10.30
N GLU A 49 -0.62 14.58 -10.45
CA GLU A 49 -0.33 15.82 -11.19
C GLU A 49 -0.85 15.78 -12.62
N LYS A 50 -0.70 14.63 -13.29
CA LYS A 50 -1.24 14.44 -14.64
C LYS A 50 -2.76 14.38 -14.68
N ALA A 51 -3.41 13.77 -13.68
CA ALA A 51 -4.87 13.72 -13.63
C ALA A 51 -5.52 15.09 -13.29
N ILE A 52 -4.83 15.93 -12.51
CA ILE A 52 -5.25 17.32 -12.24
C ILE A 52 -5.28 18.15 -13.54
N MET A 53 -4.32 17.93 -14.46
CA MET A 53 -4.27 18.61 -15.78
C MET A 53 -5.44 18.26 -16.72
N HIS A 54 -6.34 17.37 -16.32
CA HIS A 54 -7.52 16.94 -17.08
C HIS A 54 -8.84 17.21 -16.33
N ASP A 55 -8.86 18.23 -15.44
CA ASP A 55 -10.04 18.72 -14.69
C ASP A 55 -10.94 17.61 -14.12
N SER A 56 -10.30 16.53 -13.67
CA SER A 56 -10.98 15.29 -13.31
C SER A 56 -11.51 15.30 -11.88
N TRP A 57 -12.56 14.52 -11.62
CA TRP A 57 -13.12 14.36 -10.28
C TRP A 57 -12.07 13.78 -9.30
N TRP A 58 -12.06 14.24 -8.05
CA TRP A 58 -11.00 13.95 -7.07
C TRP A 58 -10.71 12.45 -6.86
N LEU A 59 -11.76 11.61 -6.89
CA LEU A 59 -11.61 10.15 -6.79
C LEU A 59 -10.91 9.55 -8.03
N TRP A 60 -11.19 10.06 -9.22
CA TRP A 60 -10.49 9.67 -10.46
C TRP A 60 -9.02 10.12 -10.43
N ILE A 61 -8.74 11.31 -9.93
CA ILE A 61 -7.37 11.79 -9.72
C ILE A 61 -6.57 10.85 -8.82
N ALA A 62 -7.14 10.48 -7.66
CA ALA A 62 -6.51 9.56 -6.73
C ALA A 62 -6.33 8.14 -7.28
N ILE A 63 -7.32 7.62 -8.04
CA ILE A 63 -7.24 6.33 -8.72
C ILE A 63 -6.17 6.34 -9.80
N THR A 64 -6.06 7.38 -10.63
CA THR A 64 -5.00 7.50 -11.65
C THR A 64 -3.61 7.58 -11.02
N GLY A 65 -3.46 8.29 -9.90
CA GLY A 65 -2.24 8.26 -9.07
C GLY A 65 -1.87 6.84 -8.64
N MET A 66 -2.80 6.14 -7.97
CA MET A 66 -2.63 4.75 -7.56
C MET A 66 -2.29 3.82 -8.74
N MET A 67 -2.98 3.95 -9.87
CA MET A 67 -2.78 3.09 -11.04
C MET A 67 -1.40 3.31 -11.68
N ASN A 68 -0.94 4.56 -11.81
CA ASN A 68 0.40 4.87 -12.31
C ASN A 68 1.49 4.28 -11.40
N ALA A 69 1.31 4.43 -10.09
CA ALA A 69 2.20 3.88 -9.07
C ALA A 69 2.26 2.34 -9.09
N VAL A 70 1.10 1.69 -9.13
CA VAL A 70 0.98 0.23 -9.18
C VAL A 70 1.54 -0.31 -10.50
N GLY A 71 1.27 0.35 -11.64
CA GLY A 71 1.77 -0.04 -12.96
C GLY A 71 3.29 -0.07 -13.03
N GLY A 72 3.98 0.97 -12.53
CA GLY A 72 5.44 0.97 -12.45
C GLY A 72 6.01 -0.18 -11.60
N GLY A 73 5.32 -0.52 -10.49
CA GLY A 73 5.63 -1.70 -9.68
C GLY A 73 5.44 -3.03 -10.39
N MET A 74 4.32 -3.19 -11.10
CA MET A 74 4.01 -4.38 -11.90
C MET A 74 5.03 -4.59 -13.02
N ILE A 75 5.44 -3.52 -13.71
CA ILE A 75 6.47 -3.58 -14.77
C ILE A 75 7.81 -4.04 -14.21
N ARG A 76 8.26 -3.47 -13.07
CA ARG A 76 9.49 -3.93 -12.40
C ARG A 76 9.40 -5.41 -12.03
N ASP A 77 8.32 -5.84 -11.39
CA ASP A 77 8.20 -7.22 -10.92
C ASP A 77 8.15 -8.21 -12.10
N ALA A 78 7.49 -7.85 -13.21
CA ALA A 78 7.52 -8.63 -14.44
C ALA A 78 8.93 -8.71 -15.07
N LEU A 79 9.70 -7.62 -15.07
CA LEU A 79 11.10 -7.60 -15.52
C LEU A 79 12.04 -8.43 -14.64
N LEU A 80 11.67 -8.68 -13.37
CA LEU A 80 12.37 -9.55 -12.44
C LEU A 80 11.92 -11.02 -12.52
N GLY A 81 10.93 -11.36 -13.36
CA GLY A 81 10.31 -12.68 -13.40
C GLY A 81 9.48 -13.02 -12.15
N GLU A 82 9.09 -12.01 -11.39
CA GLU A 82 8.45 -12.11 -10.08
C GLU A 82 6.93 -11.84 -10.17
N ILE A 83 6.15 -12.50 -9.31
CA ILE A 83 4.69 -12.27 -9.25
C ILE A 83 4.45 -10.82 -8.77
N PRO A 84 3.64 -9.99 -9.46
CA PRO A 84 3.47 -8.59 -9.09
C PRO A 84 3.08 -8.36 -7.63
N SER A 85 3.75 -7.41 -6.97
CA SER A 85 3.62 -7.12 -5.53
C SER A 85 2.20 -6.71 -5.13
N VAL A 86 1.43 -6.12 -6.05
CA VAL A 86 0.00 -5.80 -5.87
C VAL A 86 -0.86 -7.06 -5.68
N LEU A 87 -0.51 -8.19 -6.31
CA LEU A 87 -1.21 -9.46 -6.14
C LEU A 87 -0.77 -10.22 -4.87
N ARG A 88 0.37 -9.84 -4.27
CA ARG A 88 0.96 -10.52 -3.11
C ARG A 88 0.79 -9.77 -1.79
N ARG A 89 0.46 -8.47 -1.82
CA ARG A 89 0.39 -7.60 -0.63
C ARG A 89 -0.73 -6.57 -0.80
N GLU A 90 -1.84 -6.74 -0.08
CA GLU A 90 -2.98 -5.79 -0.08
C GLU A 90 -2.54 -4.34 0.19
N ILE A 91 -1.57 -4.16 1.10
CA ILE A 91 -1.08 -2.84 1.52
C ILE A 91 -0.19 -2.17 0.44
N TYR A 92 0.07 -2.83 -0.70
CA TYR A 92 0.76 -2.23 -1.84
C TYR A 92 -0.09 -1.10 -2.46
N ALA A 93 -1.25 -1.45 -3.03
CA ALA A 93 -2.13 -0.49 -3.69
C ALA A 93 -2.71 0.55 -2.72
N THR A 94 -3.07 0.15 -1.49
CA THR A 94 -3.64 1.10 -0.51
C THR A 94 -2.62 2.13 -0.01
N SER A 95 -1.33 1.79 0.11
CA SER A 95 -0.27 2.77 0.43
C SER A 95 -0.02 3.79 -0.69
N ALA A 96 -0.23 3.39 -1.96
CA ALA A 96 -0.17 4.29 -3.10
C ALA A 96 -1.41 5.19 -3.19
N LEU A 97 -2.60 4.64 -2.97
CA LEU A 97 -3.86 5.38 -2.92
C LEU A 97 -3.89 6.39 -1.78
N LEU A 98 -3.40 6.02 -0.60
CA LEU A 98 -3.27 6.93 0.54
C LEU A 98 -2.30 8.09 0.21
N GLY A 99 -1.15 7.79 -0.41
CA GLY A 99 -0.22 8.81 -0.88
C GLY A 99 -0.85 9.76 -1.90
N ALA A 100 -1.57 9.23 -2.88
CA ALA A 100 -2.27 10.01 -3.91
C ALA A 100 -3.36 10.92 -3.32
N LEU A 101 -4.21 10.39 -2.41
CA LEU A 101 -5.25 11.16 -1.71
C LEU A 101 -4.66 12.26 -0.83
N LEU A 102 -3.61 11.96 -0.07
CA LEU A 102 -2.96 12.94 0.80
C LEU A 102 -2.19 13.99 0.02
N TYR A 103 -1.59 13.63 -1.12
CA TYR A 103 -0.96 14.60 -2.03
C TYR A 103 -1.99 15.59 -2.56
N TYR A 104 -3.06 15.09 -3.18
CA TYR A 104 -4.15 15.90 -3.73
C TYR A 104 -4.76 16.83 -2.66
N ALA A 105 -5.04 16.31 -1.46
CA ALA A 105 -5.56 17.13 -0.37
C ALA A 105 -4.57 18.20 0.09
N ALA A 106 -3.29 17.85 0.30
CA ALA A 106 -2.28 18.79 0.82
C ALA A 106 -2.03 19.98 -0.10
N MET A 107 -2.19 19.81 -1.43
CA MET A 107 -2.05 20.88 -2.43
C MET A 107 -3.02 22.05 -2.23
N HIS A 108 -4.10 21.90 -1.46
CA HIS A 108 -4.99 23.02 -1.11
C HIS A 108 -4.39 23.99 -0.07
N TRP A 109 -3.31 23.61 0.63
CA TRP A 109 -2.72 24.40 1.72
C TRP A 109 -1.20 24.61 1.62
N PHE A 110 -0.50 23.80 0.84
CA PHE A 110 0.97 23.79 0.74
C PHE A 110 1.45 23.69 -0.72
N PRO A 111 2.66 24.18 -1.06
CA PRO A 111 3.22 24.07 -2.41
C PRO A 111 3.54 22.62 -2.78
N SER A 112 3.34 22.26 -4.06
CA SER A 112 3.47 20.88 -4.56
C SER A 112 4.74 20.15 -4.13
N SER A 113 5.89 20.82 -4.11
CA SER A 113 7.16 20.20 -3.70
C SER A 113 7.15 19.68 -2.25
N VAL A 114 6.51 20.41 -1.33
CA VAL A 114 6.33 20.01 0.07
C VAL A 114 5.27 18.91 0.17
N CYS A 115 4.15 19.06 -0.53
CA CYS A 115 3.10 18.03 -0.60
C CYS A 115 3.64 16.69 -1.12
N ALA A 116 4.46 16.73 -2.17
CA ALA A 116 5.04 15.55 -2.82
C ALA A 116 6.01 14.84 -1.86
N ALA A 117 6.90 15.59 -1.21
CA ALA A 117 7.81 15.05 -0.20
C ALA A 117 7.04 14.37 0.96
N ILE A 118 5.98 15.01 1.47
CA ILE A 118 5.12 14.46 2.52
C ILE A 118 4.41 13.18 2.04
N ALA A 119 3.83 13.18 0.84
CA ALA A 119 3.13 12.03 0.27
C ALA A 119 4.07 10.83 0.06
N ILE A 120 5.24 11.05 -0.54
CA ILE A 120 6.27 10.02 -0.74
C ILE A 120 6.72 9.45 0.61
N MET A 121 6.96 10.31 1.60
CA MET A 121 7.33 9.88 2.95
C MET A 121 6.23 9.09 3.66
N ILE A 122 4.95 9.44 3.47
CA ILE A 122 3.83 8.69 4.05
C ILE A 122 3.63 7.34 3.35
N THR A 123 3.75 7.26 2.02
CA THR A 123 3.77 5.97 1.31
C THR A 123 4.94 5.10 1.78
N LEU A 124 6.15 5.65 1.92
CA LEU A 124 7.32 4.92 2.44
C LEU A 124 7.14 4.48 3.90
N ILE A 125 6.63 5.34 4.79
CA ILE A 125 6.36 5.00 6.19
C ILE A 125 5.28 3.92 6.28
N THR A 126 4.17 4.02 5.54
CA THR A 126 3.12 2.99 5.55
C THR A 126 3.59 1.66 4.97
N ARG A 127 4.45 1.67 3.93
CA ARG A 127 5.15 0.47 3.42
C ARG A 127 6.06 -0.15 4.49
N ILE A 128 6.88 0.64 5.20
CA ILE A 128 7.77 0.15 6.27
C ILE A 128 6.98 -0.35 7.49
N VAL A 129 5.91 0.32 7.89
CA VAL A 129 5.03 -0.09 8.98
C VAL A 129 4.30 -1.37 8.62
N SER A 130 3.70 -1.46 7.43
CA SER A 130 3.15 -2.70 6.86
C SER A 130 4.15 -3.85 6.92
N TYR A 131 5.39 -3.59 6.51
CA TYR A 131 6.46 -4.57 6.57
C TYR A 131 6.73 -5.03 8.03
N LYS A 132 6.86 -4.09 8.97
CA LYS A 132 7.18 -4.38 10.38
C LYS A 132 6.03 -5.02 11.17
N HIS A 133 4.77 -4.74 10.83
CA HIS A 133 3.62 -5.21 11.59
C HIS A 133 3.09 -6.60 11.18
N ALA A 134 3.56 -7.18 10.07
CA ALA A 134 3.04 -8.41 9.48
C ALA A 134 3.34 -9.73 10.25
N PHE A 135 3.81 -9.65 11.49
CA PHE A 135 4.34 -10.79 12.25
C PHE A 135 3.27 -11.53 13.07
N ASN A 136 3.66 -12.68 13.65
CA ASN A 136 2.84 -13.54 14.53
C ASN A 136 1.57 -14.16 13.90
N LEU A 137 1.65 -14.66 12.67
CA LEU A 137 0.67 -15.60 12.11
C LEU A 137 1.27 -17.01 11.95
N PRO A 138 0.93 -17.98 12.84
CA PRO A 138 1.54 -19.32 12.85
C PRO A 138 0.86 -20.26 11.84
N PHE A 139 1.26 -20.18 10.56
CA PHE A 139 0.75 -21.04 9.47
C PHE A 139 0.99 -22.56 9.60
N LYS A 140 1.60 -23.02 10.71
CA LYS A 140 2.02 -24.41 10.91
C LYS A 140 0.86 -25.39 11.16
N SER A 141 -0.35 -24.90 11.45
CA SER A 141 -1.51 -25.73 11.83
C SER A 141 -2.16 -26.49 10.67
N LEU A 142 -2.28 -25.89 9.48
CA LEU A 142 -3.03 -26.49 8.36
C LEU A 142 -2.26 -27.66 7.71
N GLN A 143 -0.98 -27.47 7.40
CA GLN A 143 -0.11 -28.53 6.86
C GLN A 143 0.12 -29.68 7.86
N ALA A 144 -0.01 -29.42 9.17
CA ALA A 144 0.01 -30.47 10.18
C ALA A 144 -1.27 -31.32 10.13
N HIS A 145 -2.42 -30.73 9.79
CA HIS A 145 -3.68 -31.44 9.67
C HIS A 145 -3.71 -32.33 8.42
N GLU A 146 -3.30 -31.82 7.26
CA GLU A 146 -3.16 -32.62 6.02
C GLU A 146 -2.20 -33.79 6.21
N ARG A 147 -1.03 -33.57 6.83
CA ARG A 147 -0.10 -34.66 7.17
C ARG A 147 -0.74 -35.68 8.11
N SER A 148 -1.40 -35.24 9.19
CA SER A 148 -2.07 -36.16 10.11
C SER A 148 -3.21 -36.98 9.48
N GLN A 149 -3.81 -36.50 8.38
CA GLN A 149 -4.77 -37.29 7.61
C GLN A 149 -4.08 -38.30 6.66
N LEU A 150 -3.02 -37.88 5.95
CA LEU A 150 -2.22 -38.78 5.10
C LEU A 150 -1.59 -39.91 5.93
N ASP A 151 -1.03 -39.57 7.09
CA ASP A 151 -0.44 -40.51 8.07
C ASP A 151 -1.49 -41.39 8.78
N SER A 152 -2.80 -41.23 8.47
CA SER A 152 -3.91 -42.04 9.02
C SER A 152 -4.61 -42.94 8.00
N ILE A 153 -4.12 -42.94 6.75
CA ILE A 153 -4.64 -43.75 5.63
C ILE A 153 -3.70 -44.96 5.34
N HIS A 154 -2.65 -45.11 6.16
CA HIS A 154 -1.64 -46.18 6.11
C HIS A 154 -1.58 -46.96 7.43
#